data_AF-A0A8J7NF36-F1
#
_entry.id   AF-A0A8J7NF36-F1
#
_cell.length_a   1.000
_cell.length_b   1.000
_cell.length_c   1.000
_cell.angle_alpha   90.00
_cell.angle_beta   90.00
_cell.angle_gamma   90.00
#
_symmetry.space_group_name_H-M   'P 1'
#
loop_
_entity.id
_entity.type
_entity.pdbx_description
1 polymer ?
#
loop_
_entity_poly.entity_id
_entity_poly.type
_entity_poly.pdbx_seq_one_letter_code
_entity_poly.pdbx_strand_id
1 'polypeptide(L)'
;MNTHVMRKPAVLRLVVLSVVVLTAIRFLLRSNSKLPVPGPAAFWGHRETGGEGVLNEKQTPQKKEALVWARRQTSQPQEPQKSQEGEAQDSPKTAKVTPRQDINQTPLRVVHFDLKGAAPKLTYLEQVFPLLSSLGANGILLEYEDMFPYEGDLQILRSPHAYSVEDIQKIRHLAELSKLEIIPLVQVFGHLEFALKHEKFSNLREVPGFPNSLNPHAPGSQPLVRAMLSQVLDRHPGLRWLHIGADEVFGLGQGLDSKNWLNSNNGDMGRMFLNHVREIVHFATERRPGLRLLMWDDMMRHISADTLKASSLTSFVSPMIWDYGADLQINQIEKFISNYQAAGFQGVWFASAFKGASGVAQDWTPLTHHMKNHLSWLKVMAVMPKYPSIHFQGIVLTGWQRYDHFTVLCELFPVGIPSLAVCLQSLAHGGFNEEAKKQVLHMLGCKNINLEKSLCEGGGAFPGYEVYQMVLHIRENLRSQIHQQFDNQHLKGWFSRYHRKYKFGNPRNLEFFKDKMNKLLEEWEDYLQNFRTQMEAIYFADTVEEWMEENVNEHMDKLRELATDFEQVIKSRGGQKPL
;
A
#
# COMPACT_ATOMS: atom_id res chain seq x y z
N MET A 1 41.32 73.22 18.70
CA MET A 1 41.73 72.52 17.47
C MET A 1 41.09 71.14 17.46
N ASN A 2 40.11 70.94 16.58
CA ASN A 2 39.41 69.67 16.32
C ASN A 2 40.33 68.68 15.59
N THR A 3 40.20 67.37 15.85
CA THR A 3 39.49 66.44 14.95
C THR A 3 39.45 64.98 15.48
N HIS A 4 38.37 64.31 15.06
CA HIS A 4 38.16 62.86 14.89
C HIS A 4 37.56 62.00 16.01
N VAL A 5 36.23 62.09 16.09
CA VAL A 5 35.30 61.01 16.49
C VAL A 5 34.74 60.34 15.23
N MET A 6 34.34 59.05 15.38
CA MET A 6 33.53 58.18 14.50
C MET A 6 34.29 57.12 13.68
N ARG A 7 34.29 55.86 14.17
CA ARG A 7 34.42 54.62 13.37
C ARG A 7 34.10 53.35 14.18
N LYS A 8 32.90 53.26 14.78
CA LYS A 8 32.36 52.01 15.36
C LYS A 8 31.10 51.44 14.69
N PRO A 9 30.16 52.23 14.12
CA PRO A 9 28.97 51.66 13.49
C PRO A 9 29.20 51.10 12.07
N ALA A 10 30.29 51.48 11.40
CA ALA A 10 30.60 51.01 10.05
C ALA A 10 31.10 49.56 10.00
N VAL A 11 31.90 49.14 10.99
CA VAL A 11 32.46 47.78 11.06
C VAL A 11 31.36 46.76 11.35
N LEU A 12 30.44 47.08 12.27
CA LEU A 12 29.33 46.20 12.61
C LEU A 12 28.35 46.03 11.42
N ARG A 13 28.10 47.09 10.64
CA ARG A 13 27.31 47.00 9.41
C ARG A 13 27.97 46.14 8.35
N LEU A 14 29.29 46.19 8.23
CA LEU A 14 30.05 45.35 7.30
C LEU A 14 29.98 43.87 7.69
N VAL A 15 30.12 43.54 8.97
CA VAL A 15 30.00 42.16 9.46
C VAL A 15 28.59 41.60 9.23
N VAL A 16 27.55 42.39 9.53
CA VAL A 16 26.16 41.97 9.28
C VAL A 16 25.90 41.81 7.79
N LEU A 17 26.40 42.71 6.93
CA LEU A 17 26.31 42.54 5.47
C LEU A 17 27.04 41.29 4.99
N SER A 18 28.23 40.99 5.51
CA SER A 18 28.98 39.78 5.15
C SER A 18 28.23 38.51 5.54
N VAL A 19 27.61 38.49 6.72
CA VAL A 19 26.77 37.35 7.15
C VAL A 19 25.57 37.20 6.23
N VAL A 20 24.82 38.27 5.95
CA VAL A 20 23.64 38.25 5.07
C VAL A 20 24.01 37.82 3.64
N VAL A 21 25.13 38.29 3.11
CA VAL A 21 25.64 37.88 1.79
C VAL A 21 26.05 36.41 1.78
N LEU A 22 26.68 35.90 2.84
CA LEU A 22 27.00 34.47 2.97
C LEU A 22 25.74 33.60 3.09
N THR A 23 24.69 34.06 3.80
CA THR A 23 23.40 33.36 3.84
C THR A 23 22.68 33.40 2.51
N ALA A 24 22.72 34.53 1.79
CA ALA A 24 22.14 34.68 0.46
C ALA A 24 22.87 33.81 -0.58
N ILE A 25 24.20 33.73 -0.52
CA ILE A 25 24.99 32.83 -1.36
C ILE A 25 24.68 31.36 -1.03
N ARG A 26 24.56 30.99 0.26
CA ARG A 26 24.10 29.64 0.64
C ARG A 26 22.68 29.33 0.15
N PHE A 27 21.79 30.31 0.16
CA PHE A 27 20.41 30.18 -0.32
C PHE A 27 20.36 30.04 -1.85
N LEU A 28 21.15 30.84 -2.58
CA LEU A 28 21.28 30.77 -4.04
C LEU A 28 21.97 29.47 -4.50
N LEU A 29 22.98 28.99 -3.76
CA LEU A 29 23.63 27.71 -4.03
C LEU A 29 22.72 26.51 -3.69
N ARG A 30 21.85 26.61 -2.67
CA ARG A 30 20.79 25.63 -2.40
C ARG A 30 19.67 25.67 -3.46
N SER A 31 19.36 26.85 -4.01
CA SER A 31 18.33 27.01 -5.03
C SER A 31 18.74 26.47 -6.41
N ASN A 32 20.04 26.21 -6.63
CA ASN A 32 20.57 25.72 -7.91
C ASN A 32 20.79 24.20 -7.98
N SER A 33 20.50 23.45 -6.91
CA SER A 33 20.39 21.99 -7.00
C SER A 33 18.93 21.61 -7.24
N LYS A 34 18.46 21.75 -8.48
CA LYS A 34 17.27 21.02 -8.93
C LYS A 34 17.66 19.54 -9.01
N LEU A 35 17.44 18.81 -7.92
CA LEU A 35 17.32 17.36 -7.98
C LEU A 35 16.16 17.04 -8.92
N PRO A 36 16.31 16.11 -9.88
CA PRO A 36 15.20 15.70 -10.71
C PRO A 36 14.17 15.03 -9.81
N VAL A 37 13.06 15.72 -9.58
CA VAL A 37 11.83 15.09 -9.06
C VAL A 37 11.27 14.29 -10.24
N PRO A 38 11.15 12.96 -10.15
CA PRO A 38 10.51 12.20 -11.21
C PRO A 38 9.05 12.66 -11.30
N GLY A 39 8.56 12.94 -12.51
CA GLY A 39 7.15 13.20 -12.72
C GLY A 39 6.30 11.98 -12.35
N PRO A 40 4.97 12.14 -12.18
CA PRO A 40 4.04 11.05 -11.81
C PRO A 40 4.08 9.83 -12.76
N ALA A 41 4.63 9.99 -13.97
CA ALA A 41 4.77 8.93 -14.96
C ALA A 41 6.01 8.03 -14.77
N ALA A 42 6.97 8.40 -13.92
CA ALA A 42 8.07 7.51 -13.51
C ALA A 42 7.71 6.67 -12.26
N PHE A 43 6.51 6.89 -11.72
CA PHE A 43 5.96 6.25 -10.53
C PHE A 43 5.34 4.87 -10.83
N TRP A 44 4.96 4.59 -12.08
CA TRP A 44 4.46 3.29 -12.52
C TRP A 44 4.99 2.94 -13.89
N GLY A 45 5.61 1.77 -14.04
CA GLY A 45 6.04 1.29 -15.34
C GLY A 45 4.85 1.01 -16.25
N HIS A 46 4.64 1.79 -17.32
CA HIS A 46 4.23 1.21 -18.60
C HIS A 46 4.40 2.13 -19.85
N ARG A 47 4.98 1.50 -20.88
CA ARG A 47 4.69 1.53 -22.33
C ARG A 47 4.41 2.87 -23.03
N GLU A 48 5.28 3.17 -23.99
CA GLU A 48 4.91 3.86 -25.23
C GLU A 48 3.83 3.06 -25.97
N THR A 49 2.65 3.64 -26.14
CA THR A 49 1.65 3.23 -27.13
C THR A 49 1.95 3.94 -28.44
N GLY A 50 2.33 3.17 -29.46
CA GLY A 50 2.46 3.67 -30.83
C GLY A 50 1.12 4.17 -31.36
N GLY A 51 1.15 5.38 -31.93
CA GLY A 51 0.07 6.00 -32.68
C GLY A 51 0.67 6.83 -33.81
N GLU A 52 0.63 6.25 -35.00
CA GLU A 52 0.76 6.80 -36.36
C GLU A 52 1.29 8.23 -36.53
N GLY A 53 2.51 8.32 -37.09
CA GLY A 53 3.04 9.48 -37.78
C GLY A 53 3.86 9.02 -38.97
N VAL A 54 3.28 9.12 -40.16
CA VAL A 54 3.89 8.85 -41.46
C VAL A 54 5.21 9.63 -41.61
N LEU A 55 6.30 8.97 -42.03
CA LEU A 55 7.19 9.41 -43.12
C LEU A 55 8.43 8.49 -43.29
N ASN A 56 8.53 7.96 -44.50
CA ASN A 56 9.70 7.56 -45.29
C ASN A 56 10.60 6.37 -44.89
N GLU A 57 10.47 5.34 -45.73
CA GLU A 57 11.49 4.36 -46.10
C GLU A 57 12.87 4.99 -46.35
N LYS A 58 13.92 4.31 -45.87
CA LYS A 58 15.09 3.90 -46.68
C LYS A 58 16.02 2.95 -45.90
N GLN A 59 16.16 1.75 -46.47
CA GLN A 59 17.41 0.97 -46.63
C GLN A 59 18.10 0.33 -45.40
N THR A 60 17.94 -0.99 -45.29
CA THR A 60 18.90 -2.03 -44.84
C THR A 60 20.18 -2.04 -45.74
N PRO A 61 21.25 -2.87 -45.53
CA PRO A 61 21.51 -3.89 -44.48
C PRO A 61 23.00 -4.08 -44.04
N GLN A 62 23.22 -5.15 -43.25
CA GLN A 62 24.44 -5.98 -43.11
C GLN A 62 25.44 -5.65 -41.98
N LYS A 63 25.58 -6.62 -41.04
CA LYS A 63 26.67 -7.62 -41.12
C LYS A 63 26.44 -8.82 -40.20
N LYS A 64 26.53 -10.00 -40.82
CA LYS A 64 26.85 -11.31 -40.23
C LYS A 64 28.31 -11.32 -39.79
N GLU A 65 28.70 -12.13 -38.80
CA GLU A 65 29.35 -13.46 -39.00
C GLU A 65 30.12 -13.99 -37.77
N ALA A 66 30.27 -15.33 -37.76
CA ALA A 66 31.15 -16.21 -36.95
C ALA A 66 30.77 -16.43 -35.46
N LEU A 67 30.31 -17.58 -34.96
CA LEU A 67 30.40 -19.01 -35.32
C LEU A 67 31.81 -19.63 -35.25
N VAL A 68 31.91 -20.66 -34.37
CA VAL A 68 32.81 -21.83 -34.39
C VAL A 68 34.12 -21.75 -33.57
N TRP A 69 34.19 -22.43 -32.40
CA TRP A 69 34.75 -23.79 -32.23
C TRP A 69 34.75 -24.25 -30.76
N ALA A 70 34.19 -25.44 -30.49
CA ALA A 70 34.80 -26.57 -29.77
C ALA A 70 33.72 -27.55 -29.27
N ARG A 71 33.75 -28.78 -29.81
CA ARG A 71 32.85 -29.89 -29.52
C ARG A 71 33.57 -30.92 -28.64
N ARG A 72 32.80 -31.47 -27.70
CA ARG A 72 32.77 -32.88 -27.23
C ARG A 72 33.97 -33.43 -26.46
N GLN A 73 33.67 -33.98 -25.29
CA GLN A 73 33.75 -35.43 -25.07
C GLN A 73 32.75 -35.88 -23.99
N THR A 74 32.20 -37.06 -24.22
CA THR A 74 31.17 -37.82 -23.49
C THR A 74 31.78 -38.68 -22.39
N SER A 75 30.97 -39.14 -21.41
CA SER A 75 30.80 -40.54 -20.94
C SER A 75 30.55 -40.66 -19.42
N GLN A 76 29.42 -41.25 -19.04
CA GLN A 76 29.20 -42.13 -17.86
C GLN A 76 29.13 -43.59 -18.41
N PRO A 77 29.13 -44.71 -17.62
CA PRO A 77 28.53 -44.88 -16.28
C PRO A 77 29.17 -45.95 -15.32
N GLN A 78 28.50 -46.16 -14.17
CA GLN A 78 28.36 -47.39 -13.34
C GLN A 78 29.08 -47.54 -11.97
N GLU A 79 28.23 -47.80 -10.97
CA GLU A 79 28.44 -48.46 -9.66
C GLU A 79 28.36 -50.01 -9.81
N PRO A 80 28.88 -50.83 -8.85
CA PRO A 80 27.98 -51.43 -7.84
C PRO A 80 28.57 -51.83 -6.45
N GLN A 81 27.65 -51.83 -5.46
CA GLN A 81 27.41 -52.80 -4.35
C GLN A 81 28.17 -52.81 -2.99
N LYS A 82 27.37 -52.56 -1.93
CA LYS A 82 27.17 -53.26 -0.62
C LYS A 82 28.34 -53.95 0.12
N SER A 83 28.50 -53.60 1.41
CA SER A 83 28.65 -54.55 2.54
C SER A 83 28.28 -53.91 3.89
N GLN A 84 27.97 -54.77 4.87
CA GLN A 84 27.23 -54.58 6.12
C GLN A 84 28.08 -54.17 7.35
N GLU A 85 27.36 -53.64 8.36
CA GLU A 85 27.49 -53.83 9.83
C GLU A 85 28.72 -53.28 10.61
N GLY A 86 28.42 -52.57 11.72
CA GLY A 86 29.40 -52.25 12.77
C GLY A 86 29.05 -51.02 13.64
N GLU A 87 28.20 -51.25 14.65
CA GLU A 87 28.18 -50.67 16.02
C GLU A 87 28.26 -49.15 16.31
N ALA A 88 27.34 -48.76 17.20
CA ALA A 88 27.11 -47.41 17.68
C ALA A 88 28.06 -46.99 18.80
N GLN A 89 28.60 -45.76 18.72
CA GLN A 89 29.07 -45.00 19.87
C GLN A 89 28.53 -43.57 19.81
N ASP A 90 27.91 -43.17 20.91
CA ASP A 90 27.11 -41.98 21.11
C ASP A 90 28.02 -40.76 21.41
N SER A 91 27.86 -39.70 20.63
CA SER A 91 28.39 -38.37 20.91
C SER A 91 27.46 -37.32 20.27
N PRO A 92 27.14 -36.19 20.96
CA PRO A 92 25.99 -35.37 20.58
C PRO A 92 26.33 -34.53 19.35
N LYS A 93 25.79 -34.94 18.20
CA LYS A 93 25.84 -34.15 16.96
C LYS A 93 24.79 -33.05 17.02
N THR A 94 25.26 -31.81 16.93
CA THR A 94 24.49 -30.61 16.56
C THR A 94 23.47 -30.95 15.47
N ALA A 95 22.18 -30.86 15.80
CA ALA A 95 21.10 -31.12 14.87
C ALA A 95 21.16 -30.10 13.73
N LYS A 96 21.45 -30.56 12.52
CA LYS A 96 21.16 -29.81 11.29
C LYS A 96 19.66 -29.63 11.23
N VAL A 97 19.21 -28.39 11.42
CA VAL A 97 17.81 -27.99 11.22
C VAL A 97 17.53 -28.04 9.72
N THR A 98 16.89 -29.10 9.25
CA THR A 98 16.32 -29.16 7.90
C THR A 98 14.87 -28.66 7.98
N PRO A 99 14.46 -27.64 7.19
CA PRO A 99 13.06 -27.24 7.10
C PRO A 99 12.20 -28.43 6.62
N ARG A 100 11.10 -28.72 7.32
CA ARG A 100 10.11 -29.71 6.87
C ARG A 100 9.49 -29.22 5.55
N GLN A 101 9.64 -30.02 4.50
CA GLN A 101 8.99 -29.82 3.21
C GLN A 101 7.52 -30.31 3.28
N ASP A 102 6.59 -29.42 3.59
CA ASP A 102 5.15 -29.67 3.39
C ASP A 102 4.78 -29.36 1.92
N ILE A 103 5.12 -30.28 1.01
CA ILE A 103 4.86 -30.15 -0.45
C ILE A 103 3.39 -30.47 -0.80
N ASN A 104 2.60 -31.00 0.13
CA ASN A 104 1.22 -31.47 -0.10
C ASN A 104 0.11 -30.53 0.43
N GLN A 105 0.40 -29.28 0.74
CA GLN A 105 -0.63 -28.34 1.23
C GLN A 105 -1.31 -27.61 0.07
N THR A 106 -2.64 -27.51 0.16
CA THR A 106 -3.44 -26.69 -0.77
C THR A 106 -2.95 -25.24 -0.74
N PRO A 107 -2.74 -24.59 -1.91
CA PRO A 107 -2.34 -23.19 -1.95
C PRO A 107 -3.32 -22.29 -1.17
N LEU A 108 -2.79 -21.33 -0.40
CA LEU A 108 -3.63 -20.41 0.37
C LEU A 108 -4.26 -19.33 -0.52
N ARG A 109 -5.48 -18.93 -0.18
CA ARG A 109 -6.17 -17.74 -0.70
C ARG A 109 -6.35 -16.79 0.47
N VAL A 110 -5.53 -15.76 0.49
CA VAL A 110 -5.33 -14.89 1.65
C VAL A 110 -5.91 -13.52 1.35
N VAL A 111 -6.70 -12.96 2.26
CA VAL A 111 -7.21 -11.58 2.13
C VAL A 111 -6.31 -10.65 2.93
N HIS A 112 -5.84 -9.57 2.31
CA HIS A 112 -5.02 -8.58 2.97
C HIS A 112 -5.88 -7.53 3.68
N PHE A 113 -5.52 -7.24 4.93
CA PHE A 113 -5.89 -6.01 5.61
C PHE A 113 -4.63 -5.16 5.79
N ASP A 114 -4.56 -4.10 4.99
CA ASP A 114 -3.70 -2.96 5.27
C ASP A 114 -4.38 -2.17 6.41
N LEU A 115 -3.69 -2.03 7.54
CA LEU A 115 -4.22 -1.37 8.74
C LEU A 115 -3.77 0.09 8.85
N LYS A 116 -3.00 0.59 7.88
CA LYS A 116 -2.53 1.98 7.82
C LYS A 116 -3.69 2.96 7.66
N GLY A 117 -4.03 3.63 8.75
CA GLY A 117 -5.01 4.72 8.83
C GLY A 117 -6.49 4.31 8.84
N ALA A 118 -6.94 3.34 8.06
CA ALA A 118 -8.34 2.86 8.06
C ALA A 118 -8.49 1.46 8.65
N ALA A 119 -7.89 1.23 9.82
CA ALA A 119 -8.02 -0.03 10.55
C ALA A 119 -9.47 -0.25 11.05
N PRO A 120 -10.11 -1.39 10.77
CA PRO A 120 -11.45 -1.66 11.26
C PRO A 120 -11.48 -2.04 12.74
N LYS A 121 -12.49 -1.61 13.48
CA LYS A 121 -12.73 -2.05 14.87
C LYS A 121 -12.98 -3.55 14.96
N LEU A 122 -12.68 -4.15 16.12
CA LEU A 122 -12.88 -5.60 16.35
C LEU A 122 -14.32 -6.06 16.14
N THR A 123 -15.29 -5.23 16.51
CA THR A 123 -16.72 -5.50 16.29
C THR A 123 -17.06 -5.69 14.82
N TYR A 124 -16.31 -5.05 13.92
CA TYR A 124 -16.46 -5.23 12.48
C TYR A 124 -15.68 -6.45 11.99
N LEU A 125 -14.45 -6.69 12.49
CA LEU A 125 -13.68 -7.89 12.15
C LEU A 125 -14.42 -9.19 12.53
N GLU A 126 -15.14 -9.20 13.65
CA GLU A 126 -15.98 -10.32 14.11
C GLU A 126 -17.09 -10.68 13.10
N GLN A 127 -17.58 -9.70 12.33
CA GLN A 127 -18.57 -9.91 11.27
C GLN A 127 -17.91 -10.29 9.94
N VAL A 128 -16.75 -9.68 9.63
CA VAL A 128 -16.08 -9.85 8.33
C VAL A 128 -15.39 -11.20 8.21
N PHE A 129 -14.70 -11.70 9.24
CA PHE A 129 -13.94 -12.96 9.13
C PHE A 129 -14.79 -14.17 8.73
N PRO A 130 -16.01 -14.37 9.28
CA PRO A 130 -16.92 -15.40 8.78
C PRO A 130 -17.27 -15.25 7.30
N LEU A 131 -17.51 -14.01 6.83
CA LEU A 131 -17.78 -13.73 5.42
C LEU A 131 -16.58 -14.08 4.53
N LEU A 132 -15.35 -13.76 4.95
CA LEU A 132 -14.15 -14.11 4.18
C LEU A 132 -14.02 -15.62 4.00
N SER A 133 -14.24 -16.35 5.10
CA SER A 133 -14.22 -17.82 5.11
C SER A 133 -15.29 -18.40 4.17
N SER A 134 -16.52 -17.89 4.22
CA SER A 134 -17.60 -18.35 3.33
C SER A 134 -17.34 -18.02 1.86
N LEU A 135 -16.66 -16.90 1.58
CA LEU A 135 -16.22 -16.54 0.23
C LEU A 135 -15.05 -17.41 -0.29
N GLY A 136 -14.48 -18.28 0.55
CA GLY A 136 -13.45 -19.24 0.18
C GLY A 136 -12.02 -18.82 0.50
N ALA A 137 -11.82 -17.76 1.27
CA ALA A 137 -10.51 -17.44 1.85
C ALA A 137 -10.16 -18.43 2.96
N ASN A 138 -8.87 -18.71 3.13
CA ASN A 138 -8.36 -19.58 4.20
C ASN A 138 -7.19 -18.94 4.98
N GLY A 139 -6.93 -17.66 4.72
CA GLY A 139 -5.98 -16.88 5.51
C GLY A 139 -6.23 -15.39 5.41
N ILE A 140 -5.59 -14.66 6.30
CA ILE A 140 -5.55 -13.20 6.32
C ILE A 140 -4.10 -12.73 6.46
N LEU A 141 -3.71 -11.78 5.60
CA LEU A 141 -2.45 -11.06 5.72
C LEU A 141 -2.76 -9.78 6.50
N LEU A 142 -2.10 -9.56 7.63
CA LEU A 142 -2.32 -8.39 8.49
C LEU A 142 -1.07 -7.51 8.47
N GLU A 143 -1.10 -6.42 7.72
CA GLU A 143 -0.06 -5.40 7.74
C GLU A 143 -0.35 -4.41 8.87
N TYR A 144 0.43 -4.52 9.95
CA TYR A 144 0.12 -3.84 11.20
C TYR A 144 0.60 -2.40 11.28
N GLU A 145 1.86 -2.15 10.87
CA GLU A 145 2.54 -0.85 11.03
C GLU A 145 2.26 -0.18 12.39
N ASP A 146 1.71 1.04 12.44
CA ASP A 146 1.43 1.79 13.67
C ASP A 146 0.18 1.34 14.43
N MET A 147 -0.59 0.39 13.90
CA MET A 147 -1.73 -0.21 14.60
C MET A 147 -1.33 -1.35 15.54
N PHE A 148 -0.07 -1.78 15.54
CA PHE A 148 0.42 -2.79 16.48
C PHE A 148 0.60 -2.20 17.89
N PRO A 149 0.29 -2.94 18.98
CA PRO A 149 0.56 -2.52 20.38
C PRO A 149 2.05 -2.55 20.71
N TYR A 150 2.88 -1.72 20.07
CA TYR A 150 4.29 -1.64 20.42
C TYR A 150 4.48 -1.13 21.86
N GLU A 151 5.41 -1.76 22.57
CA GLU A 151 5.72 -1.44 23.98
C GLU A 151 7.16 -0.92 24.13
N GLY A 152 7.44 -0.30 25.29
CA GLY A 152 8.76 0.20 25.66
C GLY A 152 9.24 1.30 24.71
N ASP A 153 10.47 1.17 24.22
CA ASP A 153 11.09 2.15 23.34
C ASP A 153 10.36 2.37 22.00
N LEU A 154 9.55 1.39 21.59
CA LEU A 154 8.75 1.43 20.36
C LEU A 154 7.34 1.97 20.59
N GLN A 155 6.95 2.30 21.82
CA GLN A 155 5.62 2.86 22.13
C GLN A 155 5.31 4.12 21.31
N ILE A 156 6.34 4.89 20.95
CA ILE A 156 6.24 6.10 20.11
C ILE A 156 5.71 5.80 18.71
N LEU A 157 5.83 4.56 18.23
CA LEU A 157 5.39 4.14 16.89
C LEU A 157 3.88 3.99 16.79
N ARG A 158 3.17 3.89 17.92
CA ARG A 158 1.74 3.56 17.93
C ARG A 158 0.90 4.74 17.47
N SER A 159 -0.10 4.43 16.66
CA SER A 159 -1.28 5.28 16.53
C SER A 159 -1.94 5.46 17.91
N PRO A 160 -2.57 6.62 18.19
CA PRO A 160 -3.46 6.77 19.35
C PRO A 160 -4.60 5.74 19.38
N HIS A 161 -4.93 5.14 18.23
CA HIS A 161 -5.95 4.11 18.06
C HIS A 161 -5.38 2.71 17.83
N ALA A 162 -4.08 2.50 18.05
CA ALA A 162 -3.46 1.18 17.94
C ALA A 162 -4.23 0.13 18.75
N TYR A 163 -4.33 -1.08 18.20
CA TYR A 163 -4.95 -2.20 18.91
C TYR A 163 -4.21 -2.46 20.22
N SER A 164 -4.94 -2.90 21.25
CA SER A 164 -4.37 -3.40 22.49
C SER A 164 -3.80 -4.81 22.32
N VAL A 165 -3.09 -5.30 23.34
CA VAL A 165 -2.59 -6.69 23.34
C VAL A 165 -3.76 -7.69 23.35
N GLU A 166 -4.83 -7.35 24.09
CA GLU A 166 -6.08 -8.10 24.16
C GLU A 166 -6.78 -8.13 22.81
N ASP A 167 -6.75 -7.03 22.07
CA ASP A 167 -7.32 -6.97 20.71
C ASP A 167 -6.59 -7.91 19.75
N ILE A 168 -5.24 -7.95 19.78
CA ILE A 168 -4.48 -8.91 18.97
C ILE A 168 -4.85 -10.36 19.31
N GLN A 169 -5.05 -10.67 20.60
CA GLN A 169 -5.50 -12.00 21.02
C GLN A 169 -6.91 -12.31 20.50
N LYS A 170 -7.84 -11.34 20.57
CA LYS A 170 -9.21 -11.49 20.06
C LYS A 170 -9.22 -11.63 18.53
N ILE A 171 -8.43 -10.87 17.78
CA ILE A 171 -8.27 -11.02 16.32
C ILE A 171 -7.81 -12.44 15.98
N ARG A 172 -6.80 -12.96 16.69
CA ARG A 172 -6.33 -14.34 16.51
C ARG A 172 -7.42 -15.37 16.78
N HIS A 173 -8.16 -15.20 17.86
CA HIS A 173 -9.28 -16.08 18.19
C HIS A 173 -10.39 -16.04 17.14
N LEU A 174 -10.77 -14.86 16.65
CA LEU A 174 -11.77 -14.70 15.60
C LEU A 174 -11.34 -15.37 14.28
N ALA A 175 -10.05 -15.25 13.92
CA ALA A 175 -9.50 -15.89 12.73
C ALA A 175 -9.54 -17.42 12.86
N GLU A 176 -9.15 -17.96 14.03
CA GLU A 176 -9.23 -19.39 14.32
C GLU A 176 -10.66 -19.93 14.22
N LEU A 177 -11.64 -19.25 14.83
CA LEU A 177 -13.07 -19.60 14.73
C LEU A 177 -13.55 -19.61 13.27
N SER A 178 -13.01 -18.70 12.45
CA SER A 178 -13.34 -18.58 11.02
C SER A 178 -12.49 -19.48 10.13
N LYS A 179 -11.59 -20.31 10.69
CA LYS A 179 -10.65 -21.18 9.96
C LYS A 179 -9.75 -20.39 8.99
N LEU A 180 -9.35 -19.18 9.40
CA LEU A 180 -8.43 -18.31 8.67
C LEU A 180 -7.06 -18.34 9.35
N GLU A 181 -6.02 -18.71 8.61
CA GLU A 181 -4.65 -18.58 9.06
C GLU A 181 -4.19 -17.11 9.03
N ILE A 182 -3.64 -16.61 10.14
CA ILE A 182 -3.05 -15.26 10.18
C ILE A 182 -1.60 -15.31 9.71
N ILE A 183 -1.27 -14.40 8.80
CA ILE A 183 0.08 -14.07 8.37
C ILE A 183 0.32 -12.59 8.73
N PRO A 184 1.12 -12.28 9.77
CA PRO A 184 1.50 -10.89 10.03
C PRO A 184 2.43 -10.40 8.94
N LEU A 185 2.27 -9.13 8.55
CA LEU A 185 3.21 -8.39 7.72
C LEU A 185 3.85 -7.28 8.56
N VAL A 186 5.18 -7.28 8.58
CA VAL A 186 5.98 -6.25 9.24
C VAL A 186 6.93 -5.66 8.21
N GLN A 187 6.87 -4.34 8.02
CA GLN A 187 7.82 -3.65 7.15
C GLN A 187 9.20 -3.60 7.80
N VAL A 188 10.24 -3.99 7.04
CA VAL A 188 11.63 -4.12 7.55
C VAL A 188 12.64 -3.30 6.78
N PHE A 189 12.23 -2.59 5.72
CA PHE A 189 13.16 -1.86 4.87
C PHE A 189 12.56 -0.62 4.19
N GLY A 190 11.62 -0.81 3.27
CA GLY A 190 10.75 0.25 2.74
C GLY A 190 9.50 0.41 3.58
N HIS A 191 8.63 1.35 3.22
CA HIS A 191 7.37 1.68 3.90
C HIS A 191 7.49 1.84 5.43
N LEU A 192 8.59 2.45 5.87
CA LEU A 192 8.87 2.69 7.29
C LEU A 192 8.53 4.11 7.74
N GLU A 193 7.67 4.83 7.01
CA GLU A 193 7.26 6.20 7.34
C GLU A 193 6.71 6.30 8.76
N PHE A 194 5.92 5.32 9.20
CA PHE A 194 5.36 5.29 10.55
C PHE A 194 6.44 5.30 11.64
N ALA A 195 7.60 4.72 11.37
CA ALA A 195 8.71 4.69 12.31
C ALA A 195 9.68 5.86 12.10
N LEU A 196 10.09 6.09 10.86
CA LEU A 196 11.14 7.04 10.54
C LEU A 196 10.64 8.49 10.53
N LYS A 197 9.32 8.77 10.60
CA LYS A 197 8.78 10.12 10.82
C LYS A 197 9.20 10.72 12.16
N HIS A 198 9.43 9.87 13.17
CA HIS A 198 9.78 10.32 14.51
C HIS A 198 11.24 10.77 14.60
N GLU A 199 11.49 11.88 15.31
CA GLU A 199 12.84 12.43 15.52
C GLU A 199 13.82 11.37 16.05
N LYS A 200 13.36 10.53 16.99
CA LYS A 200 14.10 9.40 17.59
C LYS A 200 14.75 8.47 16.56
N PHE A 201 14.11 8.25 15.41
CA PHE A 201 14.55 7.30 14.38
C PHE A 201 14.91 7.97 13.04
N SER A 202 14.78 9.29 12.94
CA SER A 202 15.01 10.04 11.71
C SER A 202 16.45 9.94 11.16
N ASN A 203 17.42 9.68 12.04
CA ASN A 203 18.82 9.43 11.68
C ASN A 203 19.05 8.06 11.01
N LEU A 204 18.06 7.18 11.03
CA LEU A 204 18.11 5.85 10.40
C LEU A 204 17.61 5.85 8.95
N ARG A 205 17.17 7.00 8.43
CA ARG A 205 16.69 7.12 7.03
C ARG A 205 17.83 6.95 6.04
N GLU A 206 17.56 6.27 4.93
CA GLU A 206 18.48 6.14 3.80
C GLU A 206 18.79 7.51 3.18
N VAL A 207 17.74 8.30 2.93
CA VAL A 207 17.85 9.68 2.50
C VAL A 207 17.30 10.56 3.62
N PRO A 208 18.08 11.49 4.21
CA PRO A 208 17.66 12.24 5.40
C PRO A 208 16.29 12.94 5.28
N GLY A 209 15.95 13.40 4.08
CA GLY A 209 14.68 14.09 3.80
C GLY A 209 13.48 13.18 3.63
N PHE A 210 13.67 11.86 3.46
CA PHE A 210 12.59 10.94 3.11
C PHE A 210 12.42 9.87 4.20
N PRO A 211 11.26 9.83 4.89
CA PRO A 211 11.02 8.88 5.97
C PRO A 211 10.61 7.48 5.48
N ASN A 212 10.71 7.15 4.20
CA ASN A 212 10.17 5.91 3.65
C ASN A 212 11.10 4.69 3.80
N SER A 213 12.43 4.90 3.67
CA SER A 213 13.40 3.81 3.59
C SER A 213 14.45 3.89 4.70
N LEU A 214 14.77 2.73 5.27
CA LEU A 214 15.85 2.55 6.24
C LEU A 214 17.22 2.55 5.56
N ASN A 215 18.22 3.19 6.17
CA ASN A 215 19.63 3.02 5.81
C ASN A 215 20.12 1.68 6.40
N PRO A 216 20.48 0.68 5.59
CA PRO A 216 20.88 -0.63 6.11
C PRO A 216 22.22 -0.62 6.87
N HIS A 217 23.00 0.46 6.74
CA HIS A 217 24.30 0.63 7.39
C HIS A 217 24.26 1.47 8.66
N ALA A 218 23.14 2.16 8.95
CA ALA A 218 23.03 2.93 10.17
C ALA A 218 22.96 1.99 11.40
N PRO A 219 23.75 2.23 12.47
CA PRO A 219 23.86 1.28 13.59
C PRO A 219 22.54 0.94 14.30
N GLY A 220 21.55 1.84 14.29
CA GLY A 220 20.24 1.63 14.91
C GLY A 220 19.22 0.89 14.04
N SER A 221 19.51 0.68 12.76
CA SER A 221 18.57 0.08 11.79
C SER A 221 18.23 -1.36 12.13
N GLN A 222 19.24 -2.20 12.32
CA GLN A 222 19.06 -3.60 12.70
C GLN A 222 18.38 -3.74 14.09
N PRO A 223 18.81 -3.03 15.15
CA PRO A 223 18.11 -3.03 16.44
C PRO A 223 16.62 -2.66 16.34
N LEU A 224 16.27 -1.61 15.60
CA LEU A 224 14.88 -1.17 15.42
C LEU A 224 14.03 -2.29 14.80
N VAL A 225 14.47 -2.83 13.66
CA VAL A 225 13.71 -3.87 12.94
C VAL A 225 13.60 -5.15 13.77
N ARG A 226 14.69 -5.59 14.42
CA ARG A 226 14.67 -6.77 15.29
C ARG A 226 13.74 -6.60 16.49
N ALA A 227 13.66 -5.40 17.06
CA ALA A 227 12.74 -5.10 18.14
C ALA A 227 11.27 -5.15 17.67
N MET A 228 10.95 -4.57 16.51
CA MET A 228 9.60 -4.65 15.92
C MET A 228 9.19 -6.11 15.66
N LEU A 229 10.07 -6.88 15.01
CA LEU A 229 9.83 -8.29 14.71
C LEU A 229 9.69 -9.15 15.97
N SER A 230 10.48 -8.88 17.01
CA SER A 230 10.38 -9.61 18.29
C SER A 230 8.99 -9.47 18.88
N GLN A 231 8.47 -8.24 18.98
CA GLN A 231 7.17 -7.99 19.57
C GLN A 231 6.04 -8.64 18.76
N VAL A 232 6.09 -8.59 17.42
CA VAL A 232 5.09 -9.25 16.56
C VAL A 232 5.14 -10.77 16.69
N LEU A 233 6.33 -11.37 16.67
CA LEU A 233 6.49 -12.82 16.85
C LEU A 233 5.99 -13.28 18.22
N ASP A 234 6.20 -12.48 19.28
CA ASP A 234 5.76 -12.81 20.64
C ASP A 234 4.23 -12.76 20.78
N ARG A 235 3.54 -11.91 20.02
CA ARG A 235 2.07 -11.82 20.01
C ARG A 235 1.39 -12.83 19.08
N HIS A 236 2.17 -13.48 18.20
CA HIS A 236 1.69 -14.52 17.31
C HIS A 236 2.43 -15.86 17.55
N PRO A 237 2.23 -16.52 18.70
CA PRO A 237 2.74 -17.86 18.88
C PRO A 237 2.08 -18.83 17.90
N GLY A 238 2.89 -19.68 17.25
CA GLY A 238 2.42 -20.73 16.35
C GLY A 238 2.42 -20.37 14.86
N LEU A 239 2.94 -19.21 14.46
CA LEU A 239 3.02 -18.85 13.05
C LEU A 239 3.79 -19.87 12.22
N ARG A 240 3.21 -20.20 11.07
CA ARG A 240 3.91 -20.89 9.98
C ARG A 240 4.54 -19.90 9.00
N TRP A 241 3.88 -18.75 8.83
CA TRP A 241 4.27 -17.70 7.90
C TRP A 241 4.41 -16.34 8.59
N LEU A 242 5.38 -15.57 8.14
CA LEU A 242 5.54 -14.14 8.43
C LEU A 242 5.93 -13.43 7.13
N HIS A 243 5.25 -12.33 6.81
CA HIS A 243 5.63 -11.48 5.70
C HIS A 243 6.53 -10.35 6.20
N ILE A 244 7.71 -10.18 5.61
CA ILE A 244 8.71 -9.18 6.05
C ILE A 244 8.69 -7.90 5.20
N GLY A 245 7.73 -7.76 4.29
CA GLY A 245 7.61 -6.60 3.42
C GLY A 245 8.82 -6.50 2.48
N ALA A 246 9.62 -5.47 2.69
CA ALA A 246 10.89 -5.17 2.00
C ALA A 246 10.72 -4.79 0.50
N ASP A 247 9.55 -4.30 0.16
CA ASP A 247 9.20 -3.65 -1.09
C ASP A 247 9.69 -2.20 -1.15
N GLU A 248 9.79 -1.68 -2.38
CA GLU A 248 9.79 -0.25 -2.68
C GLU A 248 10.76 0.57 -1.80
N VAL A 249 11.99 0.07 -1.65
CA VAL A 249 13.05 0.73 -0.87
C VAL A 249 13.61 1.93 -1.64
N PHE A 250 12.76 2.94 -1.86
CA PHE A 250 13.10 4.10 -2.67
C PHE A 250 14.27 4.86 -2.04
N GLY A 251 15.20 5.30 -2.89
CA GLY A 251 16.39 6.01 -2.46
C GLY A 251 17.54 5.11 -2.00
N LEU A 252 17.40 3.78 -2.01
CA LEU A 252 18.49 2.86 -1.64
C LEU A 252 19.76 3.15 -2.46
N GLY A 253 20.89 3.28 -1.77
CA GLY A 253 22.18 3.60 -2.38
C GLY A 253 22.46 5.09 -2.51
N GLN A 254 21.55 5.97 -2.08
CA GLN A 254 21.73 7.42 -2.16
C GLN A 254 22.29 8.04 -0.88
N GLY A 255 22.11 7.38 0.26
CA GLY A 255 22.71 7.75 1.55
C GLY A 255 24.23 7.69 1.51
N LEU A 256 24.91 8.46 2.36
CA LEU A 256 26.38 8.52 2.37
C LEU A 256 27.01 7.17 2.67
N ASP A 257 26.49 6.45 3.67
CA ASP A 257 27.00 5.13 4.06
C ASP A 257 26.78 4.11 2.95
N SER A 258 25.58 4.10 2.36
CA SER A 258 25.21 3.23 1.24
C SER A 258 26.08 3.52 0.01
N LYS A 259 26.35 4.79 -0.31
CA LYS A 259 27.30 5.17 -1.37
C LYS A 259 28.71 4.65 -1.10
N ASN A 260 29.21 4.79 0.12
CA ASN A 260 30.53 4.30 0.51
C ASN A 260 30.62 2.78 0.39
N TRP A 261 29.56 2.07 0.80
CA TRP A 261 29.46 0.64 0.66
C TRP A 261 29.44 0.22 -0.82
N LEU A 262 28.64 0.88 -1.67
CA LEU A 262 28.58 0.60 -3.12
C LEU A 262 29.93 0.81 -3.80
N ASN A 263 30.62 1.91 -3.49
CA ASN A 263 31.96 2.20 -4.02
C ASN A 263 32.96 1.08 -3.69
N SER A 264 32.80 0.46 -2.52
CA SER A 264 33.66 -0.64 -2.05
C SER A 264 33.21 -2.02 -2.55
N ASN A 265 32.03 -2.14 -3.13
CA ASN A 265 31.40 -3.40 -3.54
C ASN A 265 30.87 -3.35 -4.99
N ASN A 266 31.63 -2.72 -5.89
CA ASN A 266 31.37 -2.69 -7.33
C ASN A 266 29.99 -2.15 -7.75
N GLY A 267 29.37 -1.31 -6.92
CA GLY A 267 28.03 -0.78 -7.19
C GLY A 267 26.89 -1.80 -7.09
N ASP A 268 27.11 -2.95 -6.43
CA ASP A 268 26.12 -4.03 -6.36
C ASP A 268 24.98 -3.74 -5.36
N MET A 269 24.01 -2.94 -5.79
CA MET A 269 22.83 -2.58 -5.01
C MET A 269 21.98 -3.81 -4.64
N GLY A 270 21.90 -4.81 -5.52
CA GLY A 270 21.17 -6.05 -5.25
C GLY A 270 21.77 -6.80 -4.06
N ARG A 271 23.10 -6.88 -3.98
CA ARG A 271 23.80 -7.47 -2.84
C ARG A 271 23.65 -6.67 -1.56
N MET A 272 23.63 -5.33 -1.64
CA MET A 272 23.31 -4.50 -0.47
C MET A 272 21.93 -4.84 0.10
N PHE A 273 20.92 -4.89 -0.77
CA PHE A 273 19.55 -5.25 -0.38
C PHE A 273 19.50 -6.64 0.26
N LEU A 274 20.08 -7.65 -0.41
CA LEU A 274 20.09 -9.04 0.06
C LEU A 274 20.84 -9.21 1.39
N ASN A 275 21.91 -8.45 1.63
CA ASN A 275 22.64 -8.50 2.90
C ASN A 275 21.76 -8.06 4.07
N HIS A 276 21.03 -6.95 3.94
CA HIS A 276 20.11 -6.49 4.99
C HIS A 276 19.01 -7.53 5.24
N VAL A 277 18.35 -7.99 4.19
CA VAL A 277 17.28 -8.99 4.28
C VAL A 277 17.79 -10.28 4.93
N ARG A 278 19.00 -10.75 4.59
CA ARG A 278 19.59 -11.95 5.19
C ARG A 278 19.73 -11.86 6.70
N GLU A 279 20.18 -10.72 7.23
CA GLU A 279 20.30 -10.54 8.68
C GLU A 279 18.92 -10.59 9.36
N ILE A 280 17.88 -10.07 8.72
CA ILE A 280 16.50 -10.12 9.22
C ILE A 280 15.94 -11.54 9.19
N VAL A 281 16.15 -12.25 8.08
CA VAL A 281 15.71 -13.64 7.89
C VAL A 281 16.39 -14.57 8.90
N HIS A 282 17.69 -14.40 9.10
CA HIS A 282 18.45 -15.16 10.10
C HIS A 282 17.87 -14.93 11.50
N PHE A 283 17.70 -13.66 11.90
CA PHE A 283 17.13 -13.32 13.19
C PHE A 283 15.74 -13.94 13.42
N ALA A 284 14.83 -13.82 12.44
CA ALA A 284 13.46 -14.32 12.57
C ALA A 284 13.42 -15.86 12.66
N THR A 285 14.23 -16.55 11.85
CA THR A 285 14.27 -18.03 11.82
C THR A 285 15.00 -18.63 13.02
N GLU A 286 16.00 -17.96 13.57
CA GLU A 286 16.62 -18.34 14.86
C GLU A 286 15.64 -18.19 16.02
N ARG A 287 14.90 -17.07 16.08
CA ARG A 287 13.90 -16.84 17.12
C ARG A 287 12.74 -17.83 17.03
N ARG A 288 12.36 -18.21 15.80
CA ARG A 288 11.24 -19.13 15.54
C ARG A 288 11.66 -20.23 14.56
N PRO A 289 12.27 -21.33 15.04
CA PRO A 289 12.62 -22.45 14.18
C PRO A 289 11.41 -23.02 13.45
N GLY A 290 11.54 -23.19 12.13
CA GLY A 290 10.47 -23.67 11.26
C GLY A 290 9.55 -22.58 10.68
N LEU A 291 9.74 -21.30 11.07
CA LEU A 291 9.05 -20.18 10.45
C LEU A 291 9.47 -20.03 8.98
N ARG A 292 8.48 -19.89 8.09
CA ARG A 292 8.70 -19.59 6.67
C ARG A 292 8.40 -18.11 6.43
N LEU A 293 9.22 -17.46 5.62
CA LEU A 293 9.11 -16.02 5.38
C LEU A 293 8.57 -15.74 4.00
N LEU A 294 7.77 -14.70 3.89
CA LEU A 294 7.29 -14.11 2.64
C LEU A 294 7.90 -12.73 2.47
N MET A 295 8.21 -12.35 1.24
CA MET A 295 8.80 -11.05 0.92
C MET A 295 8.31 -10.61 -0.45
N TRP A 296 8.00 -9.34 -0.60
CA TRP A 296 7.67 -8.77 -1.90
C TRP A 296 8.86 -8.92 -2.86
N ASP A 297 8.57 -9.21 -4.13
CA ASP A 297 9.61 -9.61 -5.09
C ASP A 297 10.27 -8.45 -5.84
N ASP A 298 9.68 -7.25 -5.82
CA ASP A 298 10.02 -6.13 -6.71
C ASP A 298 11.50 -5.75 -6.64
N MET A 299 12.07 -5.66 -5.44
CA MET A 299 13.49 -5.37 -5.23
C MET A 299 14.43 -6.47 -5.75
N MET A 300 13.93 -7.68 -6.02
CA MET A 300 14.70 -8.82 -6.56
C MET A 300 14.58 -9.00 -8.07
N ARG A 301 13.64 -8.32 -8.76
CA ARG A 301 13.32 -8.56 -10.18
C ARG A 301 14.49 -8.40 -11.15
N HIS A 302 15.49 -7.59 -10.77
CA HIS A 302 16.69 -7.33 -11.58
C HIS A 302 17.96 -8.01 -11.05
N ILE A 303 17.85 -8.84 -10.01
CA ILE A 303 18.98 -9.57 -9.43
C ILE A 303 19.11 -10.92 -10.17
N SER A 304 20.34 -11.27 -10.56
CA SER A 304 20.62 -12.54 -11.23
C SER A 304 20.37 -13.75 -10.32
N ALA A 305 20.03 -14.89 -10.92
CA ALA A 305 19.85 -16.15 -10.21
C ALA A 305 21.08 -16.54 -9.37
N ASP A 306 22.30 -16.32 -9.86
CA ASP A 306 23.53 -16.62 -9.13
C ASP A 306 23.70 -15.76 -7.88
N THR A 307 23.42 -14.45 -7.97
CA THR A 307 23.48 -13.54 -6.82
C THR A 307 22.40 -13.89 -5.80
N LEU A 308 21.18 -14.21 -6.24
CA LEU A 308 20.10 -14.67 -5.38
C LEU A 308 20.46 -15.99 -4.68
N LYS A 309 21.05 -16.94 -5.40
CA LYS A 309 21.51 -18.22 -4.83
C LYS A 309 22.60 -18.01 -3.77
N ALA A 310 23.55 -17.11 -4.05
CA ALA A 310 24.63 -16.78 -3.12
C ALA A 310 24.14 -16.07 -1.83
N SER A 311 22.94 -15.48 -1.84
CA SER A 311 22.37 -14.81 -0.65
C SER A 311 22.01 -15.77 0.49
N SER A 312 21.86 -17.07 0.20
CA SER A 312 21.35 -18.10 1.13
C SER A 312 19.91 -17.90 1.61
N LEU A 313 19.15 -16.98 0.99
CA LEU A 313 17.74 -16.72 1.35
C LEU A 313 16.75 -17.78 0.82
N THR A 314 17.13 -18.49 -0.24
CA THR A 314 16.23 -19.33 -1.05
C THR A 314 15.59 -20.51 -0.31
N SER A 315 16.14 -20.88 0.85
CA SER A 315 15.61 -21.94 1.72
C SER A 315 14.64 -21.45 2.79
N PHE A 316 14.56 -20.13 3.02
CA PHE A 316 13.81 -19.53 4.13
C PHE A 316 12.69 -18.60 3.65
N VAL A 317 12.92 -17.92 2.53
CA VAL A 317 12.01 -16.92 1.97
C VAL A 317 11.31 -17.48 0.74
N SER A 318 10.03 -17.19 0.59
CA SER A 318 9.29 -17.37 -0.66
C SER A 318 8.95 -15.99 -1.24
N PRO A 319 9.45 -15.65 -2.45
CA PRO A 319 9.10 -14.40 -3.11
C PRO A 319 7.61 -14.34 -3.40
N MET A 320 7.00 -13.18 -3.15
CA MET A 320 5.62 -12.86 -3.50
C MET A 320 5.60 -11.89 -4.67
N ILE A 321 5.27 -12.42 -5.86
CA ILE A 321 5.20 -11.62 -7.08
C ILE A 321 3.89 -10.86 -7.11
N TRP A 322 3.97 -9.53 -7.12
CA TRP A 322 2.80 -8.66 -7.13
C TRP A 322 2.67 -7.88 -8.44
N ASP A 323 1.45 -7.77 -8.93
CA ASP A 323 1.07 -6.94 -10.08
C ASP A 323 -0.46 -6.79 -10.04
N TYR A 324 -0.90 -5.54 -10.05
CA TYR A 324 -2.30 -5.16 -9.87
C TYR A 324 -2.98 -4.79 -11.18
N GLY A 325 -2.25 -4.82 -12.31
CA GLY A 325 -2.80 -4.52 -13.62
C GLY A 325 -3.88 -5.52 -14.05
N ALA A 326 -4.94 -5.04 -14.70
CA ALA A 326 -6.00 -5.89 -15.23
C ALA A 326 -5.49 -6.92 -16.27
N ASP A 327 -4.50 -6.53 -17.07
CA ASP A 327 -3.93 -7.33 -18.15
C ASP A 327 -2.43 -7.59 -17.93
N LEU A 328 -2.13 -8.63 -17.14
CA LEU A 328 -0.77 -8.98 -16.76
C LEU A 328 0.09 -9.38 -17.96
N GLN A 329 1.35 -8.95 -17.96
CA GLN A 329 2.35 -9.43 -18.92
C GLN A 329 2.87 -10.81 -18.46
N ILE A 330 2.12 -11.88 -18.76
CA ILE A 330 2.42 -13.25 -18.30
C ILE A 330 3.86 -13.67 -18.62
N ASN A 331 4.36 -13.38 -19.83
CA ASN A 331 5.73 -13.69 -20.23
C ASN A 331 6.79 -13.00 -19.33
N GLN A 332 6.47 -11.82 -18.78
CA GLN A 332 7.37 -11.13 -17.85
C GLN A 332 7.35 -11.79 -16.48
N ILE A 333 6.18 -12.18 -15.98
CA ILE A 333 6.03 -12.92 -14.72
C ILE A 333 6.72 -14.29 -14.80
N GLU A 334 6.59 -14.99 -15.93
CA GLU A 334 7.29 -16.25 -16.23
C GLU A 334 8.82 -16.10 -16.16
N LYS A 335 9.39 -14.94 -16.55
CA LYS A 335 10.83 -14.67 -16.40
C LYS A 335 11.23 -14.56 -14.94
N PHE A 336 10.42 -13.90 -14.11
CA PHE A 336 10.67 -13.81 -12.66
C PHE A 336 10.60 -15.20 -12.02
N ILE A 337 9.56 -15.99 -12.30
CA ILE A 337 9.43 -17.38 -11.83
C ILE A 337 10.65 -18.21 -12.27
N SER A 338 11.05 -18.10 -13.53
CA SER A 338 12.21 -18.83 -14.05
C SER A 338 13.51 -18.45 -13.34
N ASN A 339 13.73 -17.16 -13.07
CA ASN A 339 14.90 -16.67 -12.34
C ASN A 339 14.90 -17.17 -10.88
N TYR A 340 13.76 -17.12 -10.19
CA TYR A 340 13.64 -17.61 -8.82
C TYR A 340 13.80 -19.13 -8.73
N GLN A 341 13.27 -19.87 -9.70
CA GLN A 341 13.52 -21.31 -9.81
C GLN A 341 15.01 -21.60 -10.00
N ALA A 342 15.69 -20.88 -10.91
CA ALA A 342 17.11 -21.07 -11.18
C ALA A 342 17.99 -20.72 -9.96
N ALA A 343 17.59 -19.73 -9.15
CA ALA A 343 18.24 -19.39 -7.89
C ALA A 343 18.08 -20.48 -6.82
N GLY A 344 17.05 -21.33 -6.93
CA GLY A 344 16.76 -22.43 -6.01
C GLY A 344 15.70 -22.11 -4.95
N PHE A 345 14.85 -21.10 -5.17
CA PHE A 345 13.67 -20.89 -4.34
C PHE A 345 12.71 -22.07 -4.47
N GLN A 346 12.25 -22.61 -3.34
CA GLN A 346 11.38 -23.79 -3.32
C GLN A 346 9.88 -23.47 -3.49
N GLY A 347 9.49 -22.23 -3.24
CA GLY A 347 8.11 -21.77 -3.30
C GLY A 347 7.98 -20.33 -3.77
N VAL A 348 6.85 -20.02 -4.39
CA VAL A 348 6.47 -18.69 -4.88
C VAL A 348 5.03 -18.39 -4.47
N TRP A 349 4.78 -17.12 -4.18
CA TRP A 349 3.47 -16.56 -3.92
C TRP A 349 3.13 -15.52 -4.97
N PHE A 350 1.83 -15.26 -5.12
CA PHE A 350 1.33 -14.19 -5.98
C PHE A 350 0.51 -13.19 -5.17
N ALA A 351 0.42 -11.96 -5.66
CA ALA A 351 -0.47 -10.96 -5.10
C ALA A 351 -1.26 -10.22 -6.18
N SER A 352 -2.58 -10.33 -6.07
CA SER A 352 -3.58 -9.55 -6.80
C SER A 352 -4.07 -8.41 -5.92
N ALA A 353 -5.00 -7.59 -6.43
CA ALA A 353 -5.70 -6.56 -5.63
C ALA A 353 -7.21 -6.66 -5.81
N PHE A 354 -7.97 -6.55 -4.72
CA PHE A 354 -9.44 -6.46 -4.75
C PHE A 354 -9.97 -5.03 -4.52
N LYS A 355 -9.16 -4.16 -3.93
CA LYS A 355 -9.38 -2.71 -3.79
C LYS A 355 -8.03 -1.99 -3.69
N GLY A 356 -8.01 -0.66 -3.82
CA GLY A 356 -6.76 0.09 -3.90
C GLY A 356 -5.96 -0.29 -5.16
N ALA A 357 -4.75 0.25 -5.33
CA ALA A 357 -3.89 0.04 -6.50
C ALA A 357 -4.48 0.43 -7.88
N SER A 358 -5.74 0.87 -7.96
CA SER A 358 -6.39 1.40 -9.16
C SER A 358 -6.40 2.92 -9.23
N GLY A 359 -5.94 3.61 -8.18
CA GLY A 359 -5.84 5.06 -8.11
C GLY A 359 -5.45 5.54 -6.71
N VAL A 360 -4.67 6.63 -6.64
CA VAL A 360 -4.12 7.18 -5.37
C VAL A 360 -5.16 7.86 -4.46
N ALA A 361 -6.30 8.25 -5.02
CA ALA A 361 -7.42 8.86 -4.31
C ALA A 361 -8.74 8.21 -4.79
N GLN A 362 -8.69 6.89 -5.01
CA GLN A 362 -9.86 6.14 -5.46
C GLN A 362 -10.85 6.02 -4.29
N ASP A 363 -12.10 6.43 -4.50
CA ASP A 363 -13.17 6.42 -3.50
C ASP A 363 -14.22 5.32 -3.77
N TRP A 364 -14.20 4.70 -4.95
CA TRP A 364 -15.11 3.62 -5.35
C TRP A 364 -14.41 2.51 -6.13
N THR A 365 -14.69 1.25 -5.76
CA THR A 365 -13.90 0.11 -6.24
C THR A 365 -14.32 -0.36 -7.64
N PRO A 366 -13.41 -0.36 -8.63
CA PRO A 366 -13.72 -0.79 -9.99
C PRO A 366 -13.74 -2.32 -10.13
N LEU A 367 -14.94 -2.93 -10.03
CA LEU A 367 -15.12 -4.39 -10.03
C LEU A 367 -14.50 -5.07 -11.26
N THR A 368 -14.73 -4.52 -12.46
CA THR A 368 -14.20 -5.10 -13.71
C THR A 368 -12.66 -5.14 -13.72
N HIS A 369 -12.00 -4.12 -13.20
CA HIS A 369 -10.54 -4.04 -13.18
C HIS A 369 -9.96 -5.14 -12.30
N HIS A 370 -10.42 -5.23 -11.05
CA HIS A 370 -9.94 -6.24 -10.10
C HIS A 370 -10.29 -7.67 -10.54
N MET A 371 -11.50 -7.88 -11.07
CA MET A 371 -11.87 -9.18 -11.65
C MET A 371 -10.89 -9.59 -12.76
N LYS A 372 -10.59 -8.70 -13.71
CA LYS A 372 -9.63 -8.98 -14.79
C LYS A 372 -8.23 -9.27 -14.28
N ASN A 373 -7.76 -8.54 -13.26
CA ASN A 373 -6.49 -8.83 -12.60
C ASN A 373 -6.44 -10.28 -12.08
N HIS A 374 -7.50 -10.75 -11.41
CA HIS A 374 -7.60 -12.14 -10.93
C HIS A 374 -7.68 -13.16 -12.06
N LEU A 375 -8.40 -12.87 -13.14
CA LEU A 375 -8.43 -13.73 -14.33
C LEU A 375 -7.05 -13.84 -14.99
N SER A 376 -6.26 -12.76 -14.98
CA SER A 376 -4.88 -12.78 -15.46
C SER A 376 -3.96 -13.60 -14.55
N TRP A 377 -4.13 -13.50 -13.22
CA TRP A 377 -3.41 -14.35 -12.27
C TRP A 377 -3.73 -15.84 -12.38
N LEU A 378 -4.98 -16.21 -12.70
CA LEU A 378 -5.34 -17.61 -13.00
C LEU A 378 -4.54 -18.15 -14.19
N LYS A 379 -4.26 -17.33 -15.21
CA LYS A 379 -3.42 -17.73 -16.35
C LYS A 379 -1.97 -17.96 -15.92
N VAL A 380 -1.44 -17.14 -15.00
CA VAL A 380 -0.10 -17.35 -14.41
C VAL A 380 -0.06 -18.66 -13.60
N MET A 381 -1.05 -18.91 -12.74
CA MET A 381 -1.13 -20.16 -11.98
C MET A 381 -1.19 -21.39 -12.90
N ALA A 382 -1.90 -21.29 -14.02
CA ALA A 382 -2.02 -22.39 -14.98
C ALA A 382 -0.69 -22.78 -15.66
N VAL A 383 0.30 -21.88 -15.72
CA VAL A 383 1.63 -22.18 -16.30
C VAL A 383 2.65 -22.71 -15.28
N MET A 384 2.33 -22.73 -13.98
CA MET A 384 3.23 -23.22 -12.93
C MET A 384 3.75 -24.65 -13.13
N PRO A 385 3.00 -25.60 -13.74
CA PRO A 385 3.55 -26.93 -14.06
C PRO A 385 4.80 -26.92 -14.96
N LYS A 386 5.10 -25.82 -15.67
CA LYS A 386 6.34 -25.65 -16.44
C LYS A 386 7.58 -25.49 -15.55
N TYR A 387 7.40 -25.19 -14.26
CA TYR A 387 8.46 -24.86 -13.30
C TYR A 387 8.46 -25.85 -12.12
N PRO A 388 8.87 -27.11 -12.34
CA PRO A 388 8.69 -28.19 -11.36
C PRO A 388 9.52 -28.04 -10.07
N SER A 389 10.54 -27.18 -10.05
CA SER A 389 11.40 -27.01 -8.87
C SER A 389 10.96 -25.89 -7.94
N ILE A 390 9.92 -25.12 -8.31
CA ILE A 390 9.35 -24.04 -7.49
C ILE A 390 7.82 -24.20 -7.42
N HIS A 391 7.28 -24.26 -6.20
CA HIS A 391 5.87 -24.57 -5.99
C HIS A 391 5.05 -23.29 -5.78
N PHE A 392 3.88 -23.21 -6.40
CA PHE A 392 2.90 -22.18 -6.06
C PHE A 392 2.27 -22.48 -4.70
N GLN A 393 2.40 -21.55 -3.75
CA GLN A 393 2.02 -21.78 -2.34
C GLN A 393 0.82 -20.97 -1.88
N GLY A 394 0.50 -19.89 -2.58
CA GLY A 394 -0.70 -19.12 -2.30
C GLY A 394 -0.75 -17.81 -3.07
N ILE A 395 -1.96 -17.23 -3.08
CA ILE A 395 -2.23 -15.90 -3.60
C ILE A 395 -2.82 -15.02 -2.50
N VAL A 396 -2.29 -13.81 -2.37
CA VAL A 396 -2.83 -12.75 -1.53
C VAL A 396 -3.69 -11.82 -2.39
N LEU A 397 -4.91 -11.55 -1.96
CA LEU A 397 -5.77 -10.52 -2.51
C LEU A 397 -5.56 -9.25 -1.68
N THR A 398 -4.76 -8.34 -2.21
CA THR A 398 -4.38 -7.10 -1.53
C THR A 398 -5.54 -6.11 -1.48
N GLY A 399 -5.69 -5.43 -0.34
CA GLY A 399 -6.70 -4.40 -0.11
C GLY A 399 -6.09 -3.16 0.51
N TRP A 400 -5.25 -2.46 -0.25
CA TRP A 400 -4.50 -1.29 0.19
C TRP A 400 -5.41 -0.15 0.66
N GLN A 401 -5.08 0.49 1.78
CA GLN A 401 -5.82 1.63 2.31
C GLN A 401 -5.27 2.96 1.83
N ARG A 402 -3.97 3.04 1.53
CA ARG A 402 -3.28 4.22 0.99
C ARG A 402 -1.92 3.81 0.43
N TYR A 403 -1.25 4.70 -0.29
CA TYR A 403 0.04 4.39 -0.92
C TYR A 403 1.23 4.56 0.05
N ASP A 404 1.14 5.54 0.95
CA ASP A 404 2.07 5.75 2.06
C ASP A 404 1.38 6.47 3.24
N HIS A 405 2.07 6.65 4.37
CA HIS A 405 1.54 7.31 5.59
C HIS A 405 1.13 8.79 5.41
N PHE A 406 1.54 9.43 4.32
CA PHE A 406 1.27 10.84 4.03
C PHE A 406 0.19 11.04 2.97
N THR A 407 -0.17 9.98 2.24
CA THR A 407 -1.28 9.99 1.28
C THR A 407 -2.64 9.82 1.96
N VAL A 408 -3.70 10.30 1.28
CA VAL A 408 -5.09 10.12 1.69
C VAL A 408 -5.56 8.68 1.52
N LEU A 409 -6.70 8.36 2.13
CA LEU A 409 -7.35 7.07 1.98
C LEU A 409 -7.80 6.78 0.54
N CYS A 410 -7.59 5.53 0.14
CA CYS A 410 -8.29 4.86 -0.96
C CYS A 410 -9.68 4.38 -0.48
N GLU A 411 -10.28 3.43 -1.21
CA GLU A 411 -11.63 2.97 -0.94
C GLU A 411 -11.73 2.29 0.44
N LEU A 412 -12.80 2.60 1.16
CA LEU A 412 -13.13 1.95 2.42
C LEU A 412 -13.37 0.44 2.21
N PHE A 413 -13.06 -0.37 3.22
CA PHE A 413 -13.21 -1.82 3.14
C PHE A 413 -14.65 -2.27 2.79
N PRO A 414 -15.74 -1.72 3.40
CA PRO A 414 -17.11 -2.06 3.00
C PRO A 414 -17.40 -1.81 1.51
N VAL A 415 -16.81 -0.77 0.94
CA VAL A 415 -16.95 -0.41 -0.49
C VAL A 415 -16.28 -1.47 -1.38
N GLY A 416 -15.17 -2.06 -0.91
CA GLY A 416 -14.44 -3.11 -1.59
C GLY A 416 -15.04 -4.52 -1.49
N ILE A 417 -16.03 -4.78 -0.62
CA ILE A 417 -16.57 -6.14 -0.39
C ILE A 417 -17.16 -6.78 -1.66
N PRO A 418 -17.96 -6.09 -2.49
CA PRO A 418 -18.44 -6.68 -3.74
C PRO A 418 -17.32 -7.09 -4.68
N SER A 419 -16.26 -6.28 -4.78
CA SER A 419 -15.06 -6.61 -5.56
C SER A 419 -14.34 -7.83 -4.98
N LEU A 420 -14.13 -7.87 -3.66
CA LEU A 420 -13.53 -9.01 -2.97
C LEU A 420 -14.27 -10.32 -3.25
N ALA A 421 -15.59 -10.31 -3.17
CA ALA A 421 -16.41 -11.49 -3.44
C ALA A 421 -16.28 -11.96 -4.89
N VAL A 422 -16.36 -11.04 -5.86
CA VAL A 422 -16.13 -11.33 -7.29
C VAL A 422 -14.74 -11.94 -7.50
N CYS A 423 -13.71 -11.38 -6.86
CA CYS A 423 -12.33 -11.80 -6.98
C CYS A 423 -12.08 -13.21 -6.39
N LEU A 424 -12.53 -13.47 -5.16
CA LEU A 424 -12.41 -14.77 -4.51
C LEU A 424 -13.19 -15.86 -5.27
N GLN A 425 -14.41 -15.56 -5.71
CA GLN A 425 -15.22 -16.52 -6.47
C GLN A 425 -14.66 -16.76 -7.87
N SER A 426 -14.03 -15.75 -8.49
CA SER A 426 -13.27 -15.96 -9.73
C SER A 426 -12.12 -16.96 -9.53
N LEU A 427 -11.35 -16.83 -8.44
CA LEU A 427 -10.27 -17.77 -8.12
C LEU A 427 -10.80 -19.18 -7.80
N ALA A 428 -11.89 -19.27 -7.03
CA ALA A 428 -12.47 -20.55 -6.61
C ALA A 428 -13.06 -21.36 -7.78
N HIS A 429 -13.61 -20.68 -8.79
CA HIS A 429 -14.28 -21.31 -9.93
C HIS A 429 -13.44 -21.31 -11.22
N GLY A 430 -12.18 -20.84 -11.17
CA GLY A 430 -11.32 -20.72 -12.36
C GLY A 430 -11.79 -19.64 -13.36
N GLY A 431 -12.65 -18.73 -12.93
CA GLY A 431 -13.22 -17.63 -13.69
C GLY A 431 -14.51 -17.09 -13.06
N PHE A 432 -14.96 -15.91 -13.49
CA PHE A 432 -16.25 -15.34 -13.05
C PHE A 432 -17.41 -15.83 -13.94
N ASN A 433 -17.78 -17.10 -13.78
CA ASN A 433 -18.86 -17.75 -14.51
C ASN A 433 -20.22 -17.63 -13.79
N GLU A 434 -21.29 -18.20 -14.37
CA GLU A 434 -22.64 -18.13 -13.79
C GLU A 434 -22.73 -18.70 -12.37
N GLU A 435 -21.98 -19.77 -12.05
CA GLU A 435 -21.98 -20.31 -10.69
C GLU A 435 -21.26 -19.35 -9.72
N ALA A 436 -20.10 -18.82 -10.09
CA ALA A 436 -19.40 -17.81 -9.30
C ALA A 436 -20.30 -16.57 -9.06
N LYS A 437 -20.99 -16.10 -10.10
CA LYS A 437 -21.95 -14.99 -10.00
C LYS A 437 -23.09 -15.32 -9.03
N LYS A 438 -23.70 -16.50 -9.16
CA LYS A 438 -24.77 -16.97 -8.27
C LYS A 438 -24.31 -17.02 -6.81
N GLN A 439 -23.10 -17.52 -6.55
CA GLN A 439 -22.51 -17.57 -5.22
C GLN A 439 -22.30 -16.17 -4.64
N VAL A 440 -21.77 -15.21 -5.42
CA VAL A 440 -21.64 -13.81 -5.00
C VAL A 440 -22.99 -13.21 -4.65
N LEU A 441 -24.00 -13.35 -5.52
CA LEU A 441 -25.34 -12.81 -5.28
C LEU A 441 -25.96 -13.36 -4.00
N HIS A 442 -25.85 -14.68 -3.80
CA HIS A 442 -26.36 -15.35 -2.61
C HIS A 442 -25.67 -14.88 -1.34
N MET A 443 -24.33 -14.86 -1.31
CA MET A 443 -23.57 -14.49 -0.10
C MET A 443 -23.67 -13.00 0.25
N LEU A 444 -23.73 -12.13 -0.75
CA LEU A 444 -23.83 -10.68 -0.52
C LEU A 444 -25.27 -10.19 -0.38
N GLY A 445 -26.27 -10.99 -0.74
CA GLY A 445 -27.68 -10.57 -0.75
C GLY A 445 -28.01 -9.54 -1.84
N CYS A 446 -27.18 -9.42 -2.88
CA CYS A 446 -27.43 -8.55 -4.03
C CYS A 446 -28.43 -9.22 -4.98
N LYS A 447 -29.30 -8.44 -5.63
CA LYS A 447 -30.15 -8.94 -6.74
C LYS A 447 -29.35 -9.07 -8.03
N ASN A 448 -28.38 -8.19 -8.24
CA ASN A 448 -27.49 -8.22 -9.39
C ASN A 448 -26.10 -7.67 -9.03
N ILE A 449 -25.06 -8.17 -9.70
CA ILE A 449 -23.72 -7.59 -9.69
C ILE A 449 -23.49 -7.00 -11.09
N ASN A 450 -23.44 -5.68 -11.14
CA ASN A 450 -23.16 -4.92 -12.35
C ASN A 450 -21.67 -4.60 -12.41
N LEU A 451 -20.91 -5.39 -13.18
CA LEU A 451 -19.46 -5.23 -13.30
C LEU A 451 -19.06 -3.91 -13.98
N GLU A 452 -19.86 -3.43 -14.94
CA GLU A 452 -19.57 -2.21 -15.70
C GLU A 452 -19.75 -0.96 -14.84
N LYS A 453 -20.87 -0.90 -14.10
CA LYS A 453 -21.14 0.20 -13.16
C LYS A 453 -20.42 0.02 -11.82
N SER A 454 -19.83 -1.14 -11.59
CA SER A 454 -19.20 -1.51 -10.32
C SER A 454 -20.17 -1.44 -9.14
N LEU A 455 -21.34 -2.09 -9.28
CA LEU A 455 -22.43 -2.04 -8.29
C LEU A 455 -22.90 -3.44 -7.87
N CYS A 456 -23.11 -3.61 -6.56
CA CYS A 456 -24.08 -4.54 -6.00
C CYS A 456 -25.46 -3.85 -5.96
N GLU A 457 -26.41 -4.36 -6.76
CA GLU A 457 -27.72 -3.76 -6.98
C GLU A 457 -28.83 -4.52 -6.22
N GLY A 458 -29.86 -3.78 -5.79
CA GLY A 458 -31.13 -4.36 -5.35
C GLY A 458 -31.19 -4.86 -3.91
N GLY A 459 -30.19 -4.54 -3.08
CA GLY A 459 -30.08 -4.92 -1.68
C GLY A 459 -28.67 -5.40 -1.33
N GLY A 460 -28.42 -5.66 -0.06
CA GLY A 460 -27.20 -6.29 0.42
C GLY A 460 -27.34 -6.72 1.88
N ALA A 461 -26.63 -7.79 2.24
CA ALA A 461 -26.66 -8.43 3.55
C ALA A 461 -25.25 -8.65 4.12
N PHE A 462 -24.23 -8.04 3.52
CA PHE A 462 -22.85 -8.14 3.98
C PHE A 462 -22.55 -7.07 5.04
N PRO A 463 -21.59 -7.31 5.95
CA PRO A 463 -21.20 -6.33 6.97
C PRO A 463 -20.79 -5.00 6.34
N GLY A 464 -21.35 -3.90 6.82
CA GLY A 464 -21.07 -2.55 6.30
C GLY A 464 -21.82 -2.18 5.02
N TYR A 465 -22.87 -2.92 4.64
CA TYR A 465 -23.71 -2.58 3.49
C TYR A 465 -24.33 -1.17 3.60
N GLU A 466 -24.69 -0.73 4.80
CA GLU A 466 -25.20 0.62 5.06
C GLU A 466 -24.17 1.67 4.64
N VAL A 467 -22.91 1.51 5.07
CA VAL A 467 -21.81 2.40 4.66
C VAL A 467 -21.59 2.33 3.15
N TYR A 468 -21.62 1.15 2.54
CA TYR A 468 -21.53 1.01 1.07
C TYR A 468 -22.61 1.83 0.34
N GLN A 469 -23.88 1.75 0.79
CA GLN A 469 -24.97 2.51 0.18
C GLN A 469 -24.82 4.02 0.42
N MET A 470 -24.36 4.41 1.60
CA MET A 470 -24.22 5.82 1.94
C MET A 470 -23.08 6.49 1.19
N VAL A 471 -21.94 5.81 1.04
CA VAL A 471 -20.83 6.27 0.20
C VAL A 471 -21.30 6.43 -1.26
N LEU A 472 -22.05 5.46 -1.79
CA LEU A 472 -22.60 5.56 -3.15
C LEU A 472 -23.51 6.79 -3.29
N HIS A 473 -24.40 7.03 -2.32
CA HIS A 473 -25.29 8.18 -2.34
C HIS A 473 -24.52 9.51 -2.29
N ILE A 474 -23.55 9.64 -1.38
CA ILE A 474 -22.70 10.83 -1.25
C ILE A 474 -21.98 11.10 -2.57
N ARG A 475 -21.30 10.09 -3.13
CA ARG A 475 -20.55 10.20 -4.39
C ARG A 475 -21.43 10.65 -5.55
N GLU A 476 -22.61 10.07 -5.71
CA GLU A 476 -23.48 10.35 -6.87
C GLU A 476 -24.24 11.69 -6.74
N ASN A 477 -24.54 12.13 -5.51
CA ASN A 477 -25.53 13.18 -5.28
C ASN A 477 -24.97 14.45 -4.64
N LEU A 478 -24.03 14.36 -3.69
CA LEU A 478 -23.61 15.51 -2.88
C LEU A 478 -23.04 16.63 -3.75
N ARG A 479 -22.02 16.30 -4.53
CA ARG A 479 -21.33 17.27 -5.39
C ARG A 479 -22.28 17.91 -6.39
N SER A 480 -23.12 17.09 -7.05
CA SER A 480 -24.00 17.54 -8.13
C SER A 480 -25.12 18.45 -7.60
N GLN A 481 -25.74 18.10 -6.48
CA GLN A 481 -26.78 18.91 -5.85
C GLN A 481 -26.24 20.25 -5.32
N ILE A 482 -25.05 20.25 -4.70
CA ILE A 482 -24.40 21.48 -4.23
C ILE A 482 -23.99 22.36 -5.42
N HIS A 483 -23.34 21.79 -6.45
CA HIS A 483 -23.00 22.54 -7.66
C HIS A 483 -24.24 23.18 -8.31
N GLN A 484 -25.36 22.48 -8.36
CA GLN A 484 -26.61 23.01 -8.89
C GLN A 484 -27.09 24.27 -8.14
N GLN A 485 -26.84 24.37 -6.83
CA GLN A 485 -27.16 25.60 -6.09
C GLN A 485 -26.26 26.76 -6.54
N PHE A 486 -24.95 26.51 -6.64
CA PHE A 486 -23.98 27.52 -7.05
C PHE A 486 -24.11 27.94 -8.52
N ASP A 487 -24.62 27.05 -9.38
CA ASP A 487 -24.84 27.32 -10.79
C ASP A 487 -26.12 28.08 -11.11
N ASN A 488 -26.99 28.27 -10.12
CA ASN A 488 -28.24 29.01 -10.26
C ASN A 488 -28.00 30.48 -10.69
N GLN A 489 -28.60 30.89 -11.82
CA GLN A 489 -28.45 32.24 -12.38
C GLN A 489 -28.89 33.36 -11.44
N HIS A 490 -29.93 33.12 -10.65
CA HIS A 490 -30.41 34.09 -9.69
C HIS A 490 -29.47 34.23 -8.50
N LEU A 491 -28.88 33.12 -8.01
CA LEU A 491 -27.84 33.19 -6.98
C LEU A 491 -26.60 33.95 -7.50
N LYS A 492 -26.17 33.64 -8.72
CA LYS A 492 -25.07 34.34 -9.40
C LYS A 492 -25.33 35.83 -9.60
N GLY A 493 -26.59 36.24 -9.79
CA GLY A 493 -26.96 37.65 -9.98
C GLY A 493 -27.20 38.41 -8.66
N TRP A 494 -27.89 37.79 -7.70
CA TRP A 494 -28.42 38.46 -6.51
C TRP A 494 -27.61 38.20 -5.23
N PHE A 495 -26.77 37.16 -5.20
CA PHE A 495 -25.94 36.82 -4.04
C PHE A 495 -24.59 36.19 -4.42
N SER A 496 -23.94 36.77 -5.42
CA SER A 496 -22.62 36.34 -5.90
C SER A 496 -21.51 36.45 -4.84
N ARG A 497 -20.30 35.98 -5.19
CA ARG A 497 -19.09 36.18 -4.37
C ARG A 497 -18.85 37.65 -3.99
N TYR A 498 -19.21 38.61 -4.85
CA TYR A 498 -19.07 40.05 -4.54
C TYR A 498 -20.01 40.48 -3.40
N HIS A 499 -21.27 40.06 -3.45
CA HIS A 499 -22.26 40.32 -2.40
C HIS A 499 -21.83 39.76 -1.05
N ARG A 500 -21.38 38.48 -1.05
CA ARG A 500 -20.90 37.77 0.13
C ARG A 500 -19.65 38.43 0.73
N LYS A 501 -18.63 38.70 -0.10
CA LYS A 501 -17.38 39.36 0.33
C LYS A 501 -17.62 40.69 1.02
N TYR A 502 -18.58 41.48 0.51
CA TYR A 502 -18.87 42.83 1.03
C TYR A 502 -20.13 42.87 1.90
N LYS A 503 -20.69 41.72 2.26
CA LYS A 503 -21.82 41.56 3.19
C LYS A 503 -23.02 42.45 2.87
N PHE A 504 -23.44 42.45 1.60
CA PHE A 504 -24.64 43.18 1.18
C PHE A 504 -25.48 42.37 0.18
N GLY A 505 -26.77 42.68 0.05
CA GLY A 505 -27.70 42.02 -0.87
C GLY A 505 -29.13 42.57 -0.70
N ASN A 506 -30.04 42.24 -1.62
CA ASN A 506 -31.45 42.66 -1.49
C ASN A 506 -32.24 41.61 -0.70
N PRO A 507 -32.70 41.89 0.54
CA PRO A 507 -33.34 40.87 1.39
C PRO A 507 -34.52 40.15 0.73
N ARG A 508 -35.37 40.88 -0.02
CA ARG A 508 -36.50 40.30 -0.75
C ARG A 508 -36.05 39.24 -1.76
N ASN A 509 -34.94 39.49 -2.45
CA ASN A 509 -34.41 38.54 -3.43
C ASN A 509 -33.76 37.35 -2.75
N LEU A 510 -33.16 37.55 -1.57
CA LEU A 510 -32.52 36.49 -0.80
C LEU A 510 -33.54 35.54 -0.16
N GLU A 511 -34.70 36.04 0.26
CA GLU A 511 -35.82 35.22 0.78
C GLU A 511 -36.25 34.12 -0.20
N PHE A 512 -36.17 34.38 -1.51
CA PHE A 512 -36.53 33.39 -2.54
C PHE A 512 -35.68 32.11 -2.51
N PHE A 513 -34.42 32.18 -2.06
CA PHE A 513 -33.50 31.04 -2.03
C PHE A 513 -33.32 30.45 -0.65
N LYS A 514 -33.65 31.22 0.39
CA LYS A 514 -33.38 30.88 1.78
C LYS A 514 -33.94 29.51 2.16
N ASP A 515 -35.22 29.27 1.92
CA ASP A 515 -35.87 28.04 2.37
C ASP A 515 -35.35 26.82 1.61
N LYS A 516 -35.13 26.94 0.30
CA LYS A 516 -34.58 25.85 -0.52
C LYS A 516 -33.15 25.49 -0.11
N MET A 517 -32.32 26.50 0.15
CA MET A 517 -30.94 26.32 0.56
C MET A 517 -30.85 25.73 1.97
N ASN A 518 -31.61 26.27 2.92
CA ASN A 518 -31.67 25.76 4.30
C ASN A 518 -32.17 24.31 4.33
N LYS A 519 -33.21 24.00 3.55
CA LYS A 519 -33.71 22.63 3.43
C LYS A 519 -32.66 21.66 2.90
N LEU A 520 -31.94 22.04 1.84
CA LEU A 520 -30.86 21.20 1.30
C LEU A 520 -29.73 21.01 2.34
N LEU A 521 -29.37 22.08 3.06
CA LEU A 521 -28.36 22.01 4.11
C LEU A 521 -28.80 21.05 5.22
N GLU A 522 -30.03 21.21 5.74
CA GLU A 522 -30.60 20.35 6.78
C GLU A 522 -30.66 18.88 6.34
N GLU A 523 -31.15 18.60 5.13
CA GLU A 523 -31.22 17.25 4.57
C GLU A 523 -29.83 16.57 4.51
N TRP A 524 -28.80 17.30 4.09
CA TRP A 524 -27.45 16.75 4.03
C TRP A 524 -26.79 16.65 5.41
N GLU A 525 -26.98 17.61 6.32
CA GLU A 525 -26.43 17.51 7.68
C GLU A 525 -27.02 16.32 8.43
N ASP A 526 -28.34 16.11 8.35
CA ASP A 526 -28.99 14.95 8.97
C ASP A 526 -28.47 13.63 8.38
N TYR A 527 -28.34 13.57 7.05
CA TYR A 527 -27.80 12.40 6.36
C TYR A 527 -26.36 12.09 6.79
N LEU A 528 -25.51 13.13 6.84
CA LEU A 528 -24.09 13.00 7.17
C LEU A 528 -23.88 12.69 8.66
N GLN A 529 -24.77 13.14 9.54
CA GLN A 529 -24.74 12.76 10.96
C GLN A 529 -25.03 11.26 11.13
N ASN A 530 -26.02 10.72 10.40
CA ASN A 530 -26.25 9.28 10.38
C ASN A 530 -25.05 8.55 9.74
N PHE A 531 -24.48 9.08 8.67
CA PHE A 531 -23.31 8.47 8.01
C PHE A 531 -22.12 8.36 8.96
N ARG A 532 -21.81 9.42 9.70
CA ARG A 532 -20.76 9.42 10.74
C ARG A 532 -21.00 8.33 11.76
N THR A 533 -22.25 8.16 12.21
CA THR A 533 -22.63 7.10 13.16
C THR A 533 -22.34 5.71 12.60
N GLN A 534 -22.68 5.46 11.32
CA GLN A 534 -22.40 4.17 10.66
C GLN A 534 -20.90 3.94 10.46
N MET A 535 -20.17 4.98 10.07
CA MET A 535 -18.71 4.95 9.92
C MET A 535 -18.01 4.66 11.25
N GLU A 536 -18.44 5.30 12.34
CA GLU A 536 -17.89 5.10 13.68
C GLU A 536 -18.17 3.70 14.24
N ALA A 537 -19.17 2.97 13.74
CA ALA A 537 -19.36 1.57 14.09
C ALA A 537 -18.26 0.66 13.50
N ILE A 538 -17.62 1.09 12.41
CA ILE A 538 -16.60 0.33 11.68
C ILE A 538 -15.19 0.85 11.97
N TYR A 539 -15.01 2.16 12.07
CA TYR A 539 -13.71 2.81 12.06
C TYR A 539 -13.49 3.71 13.29
N PHE A 540 -12.22 4.06 13.52
CA PHE A 540 -11.82 5.03 14.54
C PHE A 540 -12.05 6.47 14.05
N ALA A 541 -12.08 7.41 14.99
CA ALA A 541 -12.52 8.78 14.72
C ALA A 541 -11.63 9.50 13.68
N ASP A 542 -10.33 9.26 13.70
CA ASP A 542 -9.37 9.81 12.73
C ASP A 542 -9.69 9.36 11.30
N THR A 543 -9.99 8.08 11.08
CA THR A 543 -10.43 7.57 9.77
C THR A 543 -11.72 8.26 9.31
N VAL A 544 -12.68 8.44 10.22
CA VAL A 544 -13.97 9.08 9.89
C VAL A 544 -13.74 10.53 9.51
N GLU A 545 -12.96 11.28 10.27
CA GLU A 545 -12.67 12.68 9.96
C GLU A 545 -11.89 12.84 8.65
N GLU A 546 -10.85 12.05 8.42
CA GLU A 546 -10.08 12.10 7.16
C GLU A 546 -10.98 11.84 5.95
N TRP A 547 -11.82 10.79 6.02
CA TRP A 547 -12.72 10.46 4.92
C TRP A 547 -13.76 11.58 4.68
N MET A 548 -14.30 12.15 5.76
CA MET A 548 -15.26 13.27 5.69
C MET A 548 -14.61 14.53 5.11
N GLU A 549 -13.36 14.82 5.43
CA GLU A 549 -12.66 15.98 4.91
C GLU A 549 -12.51 15.90 3.39
N GLU A 550 -12.00 14.77 2.89
CA GLU A 550 -11.70 14.58 1.48
C GLU A 550 -12.95 14.43 0.60
N ASN A 551 -14.02 13.81 1.12
CA ASN A 551 -15.17 13.42 0.30
C ASN A 551 -16.44 14.24 0.55
N VAL A 552 -16.51 15.00 1.65
CA VAL A 552 -17.73 15.68 2.09
C VAL A 552 -17.51 17.16 2.39
N ASN A 553 -16.59 17.49 3.29
CA ASN A 553 -16.46 18.84 3.84
C ASN A 553 -16.08 19.86 2.75
N GLU A 554 -15.24 19.49 1.77
CA GLU A 554 -14.89 20.35 0.63
C GLU A 554 -16.11 20.86 -0.16
N HIS A 555 -17.25 20.17 -0.07
CA HIS A 555 -18.51 20.57 -0.69
C HIS A 555 -19.47 21.19 0.33
N MET A 556 -19.65 20.55 1.48
CA MET A 556 -20.57 21.02 2.52
C MET A 556 -20.16 22.36 3.11
N ASP A 557 -18.87 22.64 3.25
CA ASP A 557 -18.40 23.91 3.79
C ASP A 557 -18.78 25.08 2.90
N LYS A 558 -18.79 24.89 1.58
CA LYS A 558 -19.29 25.91 0.64
C LYS A 558 -20.77 26.22 0.91
N LEU A 559 -21.57 25.20 1.16
CA LEU A 559 -23.00 25.35 1.46
C LEU A 559 -23.22 26.00 2.84
N ARG A 560 -22.47 25.59 3.87
CA ARG A 560 -22.48 26.16 5.23
C ARG A 560 -22.06 27.63 5.23
N GLU A 561 -21.00 27.98 4.49
CA GLU A 561 -20.55 29.36 4.30
C GLU A 561 -21.63 30.20 3.61
N LEU A 562 -22.22 29.66 2.54
CA LEU A 562 -23.31 30.34 1.83
C LEU A 562 -24.49 30.63 2.78
N ALA A 563 -24.90 29.65 3.58
CA ALA A 563 -25.95 29.82 4.58
C ALA A 563 -25.61 30.89 5.61
N THR A 564 -24.38 30.86 6.12
CA THR A 564 -23.87 31.85 7.09
C THR A 564 -23.88 33.27 6.50
N ASP A 565 -23.43 33.43 5.26
CA ASP A 565 -23.44 34.73 4.57
C ASP A 565 -24.87 35.23 4.37
N PHE A 566 -25.78 34.34 3.96
CA PHE A 566 -27.21 34.66 3.82
C PHE A 566 -27.78 35.20 5.13
N GLU A 567 -27.55 34.51 6.24
CA GLU A 567 -28.03 34.94 7.55
C GLU A 567 -27.46 36.31 7.95
N GLN A 568 -26.17 36.54 7.74
CA GLN A 568 -25.53 37.81 8.07
C GLN A 568 -26.19 38.97 7.33
N VAL A 569 -26.42 38.82 6.02
CA VAL A 569 -27.01 39.88 5.18
C VAL A 569 -28.49 40.10 5.48
N ILE A 570 -29.25 39.04 5.78
CA ILE A 570 -30.64 39.18 6.23
C ILE A 570 -30.71 39.89 7.59
N LYS A 571 -29.86 39.51 8.55
CA LYS A 571 -29.75 40.16 9.87
C LYS A 571 -29.40 41.65 9.75
N SER A 572 -28.53 42.01 8.80
CA SER A 572 -28.17 43.41 8.50
C SER A 572 -29.17 44.13 7.59
N ARG A 573 -30.34 43.55 7.32
CA ARG A 573 -31.38 44.09 6.43
C ARG A 573 -30.86 44.50 5.05
N GLY A 574 -29.95 43.70 4.52
CA GLY A 574 -29.35 43.87 3.19
C GLY A 574 -27.97 44.51 3.18
N GLY A 575 -27.52 45.10 4.30
CA GLY A 575 -26.20 45.75 4.37
C GLY A 575 -26.04 46.94 3.42
N GLN A 576 -24.84 47.50 3.33
CA GLN A 576 -24.55 48.62 2.43
C GLN A 576 -23.61 48.17 1.30
N LYS A 577 -24.02 48.42 0.06
CA LYS A 577 -23.17 48.15 -1.11
C LYS A 577 -21.95 49.09 -1.07
N PRO A 578 -20.71 48.57 -1.14
CA PRO A 578 -19.53 49.41 -1.30
C PRO A 578 -19.63 50.13 -2.64
N LEU A 579 -19.45 51.44 -2.61
CA LEU A 579 -19.40 52.31 -3.79
C LEU A 579 -17.97 52.40 -4.33
#